data_AF-A0A183GET9-F1
#
_entry.id   AF-A0A183GET9-F1
#
_cell.length_a   1.000
_cell.length_b   1.000
_cell.length_c   1.000
_cell.angle_alpha   90.00
_cell.angle_beta   90.00
_cell.angle_gamma   90.00
#
_symmetry.space_group_name_H-M   'P 1'
#
loop_
_entity.id
_entity.type
_entity.pdbx_description
1 polymer ?
#
loop_
_entity_poly.entity_id
_entity_poly.type
_entity_poly.pdbx_seq_one_letter_code
_entity_poly.pdbx_strand_id
1 'polypeptide(L)'
;MEYAWQKIRLNGDIQMVDVMKELRAQRFHAIQSPIQYIFLHMCVLELAAEENLVNRKDKMTPYLDSYVRMLKKYNKKVKAAEERASTKD
;
A
#
# COMPACT_ATOMS: atom_id res chain seq x y z
N MET A 1 6.73 3.19 -7.23
CA MET A 1 5.49 2.79 -7.92
C MET A 1 5.86 2.22 -9.29
N GLU A 2 6.38 3.04 -10.20
CA GLU A 2 6.77 2.62 -11.56
C GLU A 2 7.75 1.44 -11.58
N TYR A 3 8.76 1.44 -10.70
CA TYR A 3 9.69 0.31 -10.55
C TYR A 3 8.99 -1.04 -10.25
N ALA A 4 7.99 -1.01 -9.36
CA ALA A 4 7.22 -2.21 -9.01
C ALA A 4 6.43 -2.72 -10.21
N TRP A 5 5.82 -1.80 -10.96
CA TRP A 5 5.04 -2.10 -12.16
C TRP A 5 5.91 -2.71 -13.26
N GLN A 6 7.06 -2.11 -13.55
CA GLN A 6 8.01 -2.64 -14.54
C GLN A 6 8.45 -4.07 -14.20
N LYS A 7 8.72 -4.34 -12.92
CA LYS A 7 9.13 -5.69 -12.47
C LYS A 7 8.02 -6.72 -12.67
N ILE A 8 6.78 -6.38 -12.34
CA ILE A 8 5.61 -7.26 -12.57
C ILE A 8 5.43 -7.55 -14.06
N ARG A 9 5.62 -6.54 -14.92
CA ARG A 9 5.53 -6.70 -16.38
C ARG A 9 6.63 -7.57 -16.96
N LEU A 10 7.83 -7.56 -16.37
CA LEU A 10 8.95 -8.40 -16.80
C LEU A 10 8.83 -9.84 -16.31
N ASN A 11 8.25 -10.05 -15.13
CA ASN A 11 8.03 -11.36 -14.54
C ASN A 11 6.74 -11.37 -13.71
N GLY A 12 5.70 -12.03 -14.21
CA GLY A 12 4.41 -12.15 -13.54
C GLY A 12 4.42 -12.96 -12.24
N ASP A 13 5.46 -13.78 -12.02
CA ASP A 13 5.58 -14.60 -10.81
C ASP A 13 6.21 -13.84 -9.63
N ILE A 14 6.67 -12.61 -9.87
CA ILE A 14 7.32 -11.80 -8.84
C ILE A 14 6.35 -11.50 -7.68
N GLN A 15 6.82 -11.71 -6.46
CA GLN A 15 6.06 -11.37 -5.28
C GLN A 15 6.30 -9.90 -4.90
N MET A 16 5.26 -9.18 -4.49
CA MET A 16 5.41 -7.79 -4.03
C MET A 16 6.36 -7.64 -2.83
N VAL A 17 6.59 -8.72 -2.07
CA VAL A 17 7.59 -8.71 -1.00
C VAL A 17 9.02 -8.57 -1.54
N ASP A 18 9.31 -9.11 -2.72
CA ASP A 18 10.64 -9.06 -3.32
C ASP A 18 10.91 -7.69 -3.93
N VAL A 19 9.90 -7.12 -4.61
CA VAL A 19 9.91 -5.72 -5.05
C VAL A 19 10.19 -4.77 -3.88
N MET A 20 9.59 -5.04 -2.72
CA MET A 20 9.83 -4.26 -1.51
C MET A 20 11.26 -4.37 -0.97
N LYS A 21 11.86 -5.56 -0.98
CA LYS A 21 13.25 -5.74 -0.53
C LYS A 21 14.19 -4.92 -1.40
N GLU A 22 13.99 -4.93 -2.71
CA GLU A 22 14.76 -4.13 -3.65
C GLU A 22 14.57 -2.62 -3.42
N LEU A 23 13.33 -2.16 -3.23
CA LEU A 23 13.05 -0.74 -2.93
C LEU A 23 13.71 -0.28 -1.62
N ARG A 24 13.74 -1.14 -0.59
CA ARG A 24 14.42 -0.85 0.68
C ARG A 24 15.94 -0.84 0.56
N ALA A 25 16.49 -1.65 -0.35
CA ALA A 25 17.92 -1.64 -0.65
C ALA A 25 18.36 -0.36 -1.39
N GLN A 26 17.49 0.20 -2.24
CA GLN A 26 17.76 1.45 -2.98
C GLN A 26 17.63 2.71 -2.12
N ARG A 27 16.74 2.70 -1.13
CA ARG A 27 16.54 3.83 -0.22
C ARG A 27 16.34 3.32 1.21
N PHE A 28 17.33 3.60 2.05
CA PHE A 28 17.21 3.42 3.49
C PHE A 28 15.91 4.11 3.96
N HIS A 29 15.17 3.46 4.86
CA HIS A 29 13.89 3.96 5.37
C HIS A 29 12.70 3.98 4.40
N ALA A 30 12.77 3.34 3.22
CA ALA A 30 11.59 3.17 2.36
C ALA A 30 10.55 2.21 2.99
N ILE A 31 9.26 2.59 2.99
CA ILE A 31 8.12 1.78 3.46
C ILE A 31 8.33 1.28 4.90
N GLN A 32 8.01 2.13 5.88
CA GLN A 32 8.21 1.87 7.31
C GLN A 32 6.95 1.41 8.04
N SER A 33 5.77 1.55 7.43
CA SER A 33 4.52 1.16 8.06
C SER A 33 3.73 0.15 7.23
N PRO A 34 2.94 -0.72 7.87
CA PRO A 34 2.01 -1.61 7.17
C PRO A 34 1.07 -0.86 6.22
N ILE A 35 0.70 0.37 6.55
CA ILE A 35 -0.17 1.21 5.71
C ILE A 35 0.53 1.64 4.42
N GLN A 36 1.79 2.06 4.52
CA GLN A 36 2.59 2.38 3.34
C GLN A 36 2.75 1.14 2.43
N TYR A 37 2.87 -0.05 3.03
CA TYR A 37 2.95 -1.29 2.25
C TYR A 37 1.65 -1.59 1.48
N ILE A 38 0.51 -1.45 2.14
CA ILE A 38 -0.79 -1.71 1.52
C ILE A 38 -1.13 -0.63 0.50
N PHE A 39 -0.73 0.62 0.75
CA PHE A 39 -0.85 1.69 -0.23
C PHE A 39 -0.09 1.38 -1.54
N LEU A 40 1.12 0.83 -1.45
CA LEU A 40 1.87 0.39 -2.64
C LEU A 40 1.09 -0.64 -3.47
N HIS A 41 0.40 -1.58 -2.82
CA HIS A 41 -0.46 -2.55 -3.51
C HIS A 41 -1.62 -1.88 -4.23
N MET A 42 -2.26 -0.91 -3.59
CA MET A 42 -3.35 -0.15 -4.21
C MET A 42 -2.89 0.61 -5.45
N CYS A 43 -1.69 1.19 -5.44
CA CYS A 43 -1.16 1.89 -6.60
C CYS A 43 -0.76 0.94 -7.75
N VAL A 44 -0.25 -0.25 -7.45
CA VAL A 44 0.00 -1.26 -8.49
C VAL A 44 -1.31 -1.73 -9.12
N LEU A 45 -2.36 -1.95 -8.31
CA LEU A 45 -3.69 -2.29 -8.81
C LEU A 45 -4.30 -1.18 -9.67
N GLU A 46 -4.06 0.08 -9.31
CA GLU A 46 -4.49 1.23 -10.09
C GLU A 46 -3.81 1.26 -11.47
N LEU A 47 -2.49 1.07 -11.53
CA LEU A 47 -1.75 0.99 -12.80
C LEU A 47 -2.26 -0.16 -13.69
N ALA A 48 -2.57 -1.32 -13.07
CA ALA A 48 -3.15 -2.44 -13.80
C ALA A 48 -4.56 -2.12 -14.35
N ALA A 49 -5.35 -1.33 -13.63
CA ALA A 49 -6.66 -0.88 -14.11
C ALA A 49 -6.54 0.15 -15.24
N GLU A 50 -5.58 1.07 -15.17
CA GLU A 50 -5.26 2.03 -16.24
C GLU A 50 -4.84 1.34 -17.54
N GLU A 51 -4.10 0.23 -17.46
CA GLU A 51 -3.74 -0.62 -18.62
C GLU A 51 -4.86 -1.58 -19.06
N ASN A 52 -6.09 -1.47 -18.50
CA ASN A 52 -7.24 -2.35 -18.75
C ASN A 52 -7.01 -3.85 -18.42
N LEU A 53 -6.02 -4.16 -17.60
CA LEU A 53 -5.71 -5.53 -17.16
C LEU A 53 -6.64 -5.99 -16.03
N VAL A 54 -7.23 -5.04 -15.29
CA VAL A 54 -8.14 -5.32 -14.18
C VAL A 54 -9.38 -4.41 -14.27
N ASN A 55 -10.57 -5.01 -14.16
CA ASN A 55 -11.80 -4.23 -14.06
C ASN A 55 -11.91 -3.58 -12.68
N ARG A 56 -11.89 -2.24 -12.67
CA ARG A 56 -11.97 -1.42 -11.46
C ARG A 56 -13.23 -1.66 -10.63
N LYS A 57 -14.39 -1.77 -11.28
CA LYS A 57 -15.69 -1.89 -10.60
C LYS A 57 -15.93 -3.27 -9.98
N ASP A 58 -15.43 -4.32 -10.63
CA ASP A 58 -15.60 -5.69 -10.13
C ASP A 58 -14.48 -6.08 -9.15
N LYS A 59 -13.22 -6.08 -9.61
CA LYS A 59 -12.12 -6.72 -8.88
C LYS A 59 -11.43 -5.81 -7.87
N MET A 60 -11.43 -4.49 -8.06
CA MET A 60 -10.68 -3.56 -7.21
C MET A 60 -11.48 -3.06 -5.99
N THR A 61 -12.81 -2.92 -6.13
CA THR A 61 -13.71 -2.39 -5.09
C THR A 61 -13.53 -3.07 -3.71
N PRO A 62 -13.47 -4.40 -3.59
CA PRO A 62 -13.30 -5.05 -2.28
C PRO A 62 -11.96 -4.74 -1.59
N TYR A 63 -10.90 -4.56 -2.38
CA TYR A 63 -9.57 -4.19 -1.87
C TYR A 63 -9.55 -2.74 -1.41
N LEU A 64 -10.15 -1.84 -2.19
CA LEU A 64 -10.27 -0.43 -1.82
C LEU A 64 -11.07 -0.25 -0.53
N ASP A 65 -12.20 -0.94 -0.40
CA ASP A 65 -13.01 -0.91 0.82
C ASP A 65 -12.23 -1.41 2.04
N SER A 66 -11.45 -2.48 1.86
CA SER A 66 -10.61 -3.03 2.93
C SER A 66 -9.49 -2.07 3.33
N TYR A 67 -8.87 -1.40 2.36
CA TYR A 67 -7.89 -0.34 2.59
C TYR A 67 -8.50 0.84 3.35
N VAL A 68 -9.68 1.33 2.93
CA VAL A 68 -10.40 2.43 3.61
C VAL A 68 -10.76 2.04 5.04
N ARG A 69 -11.25 0.82 5.28
CA ARG A 69 -11.55 0.32 6.63
C ARG A 69 -10.31 0.30 7.52
N MET A 70 -9.17 -0.11 6.97
CA MET A 70 -7.90 -0.13 7.70
C MET A 70 -7.40 1.28 8.03
N LEU A 71 -7.46 2.21 7.07
CA LEU A 71 -7.11 3.62 7.29
C LEU A 71 -7.96 4.24 8.40
N LYS A 72 -9.28 4.01 8.41
CA LYS A 72 -10.17 4.49 9.47
C LYS A 72 -9.76 3.95 10.85
N LYS A 73 -9.45 2.65 10.95
CA LYS A 73 -8.99 2.03 12.21
C LYS A 73 -7.65 2.61 12.66
N TYR A 74 -6.73 2.82 11.74
CA TYR A 74 -5.42 3.40 12.06
C TYR A 74 -5.53 4.83 12.54
N ASN A 75 -6.25 5.70 11.83
CA ASN A 75 -6.44 7.10 12.22
C ASN A 75 -7.12 7.21 13.59
N LYS A 76 -8.08 6.33 13.90
CA LYS A 76 -8.68 6.26 15.24
C LYS A 76 -7.66 5.91 16.33
N LYS A 77 -6.73 4.99 16.05
CA LYS A 77 -5.66 4.61 17.00
C LYS A 77 -4.65 5.74 17.20
N VAL A 78 -4.24 6.41 16.11
CA VAL A 78 -3.32 7.56 16.16
C VAL A 78 -3.92 8.68 17.00
N LYS A 79 -5.16 9.08 16.71
CA LYS A 79 -5.87 10.12 17.47
C LYS A 79 -5.96 9.79 18.96
N ALA A 80 -6.32 8.55 19.31
CA ALA A 80 -6.39 8.12 20.70
C ALA A 80 -5.01 8.09 21.41
N ALA A 81 -3.92 7.86 20.67
CA ALA A 81 -2.58 7.91 21.22
C ALA A 81 -2.12 9.35 21.48
N GLU A 82 -2.44 10.27 20.56
CA GLU A 82 -2.17 11.72 20.69
C GLU A 82 -2.93 12.31 21.88
N GLU A 83 -4.23 12.00 22.03
CA GLU A 83 -5.05 12.44 23.17
C GLU A 83 -4.49 11.94 24.52
N ARG A 84 -3.97 10.70 24.57
CA ARG A 84 -3.33 10.16 25.79
C ARG A 84 -1.99 10.81 26.11
N ALA A 85 -1.24 11.23 25.09
CA ALA A 85 0.01 11.94 25.28
C ALA A 85 -0.26 13.36 25.83
N SER A 86 -1.23 14.07 25.26
CA SER A 86 -1.59 15.43 25.71
C SER A 86 -2.24 15.53 27.08
N THR A 87 -2.68 14.40 27.67
CA THR A 87 -3.26 14.36 29.03
C THR A 87 -2.19 14.12 30.10
N LYS A 88 -0.94 13.85 29.70
CA LYS A 88 0.19 13.57 30.61
C LYS A 88 1.13 14.77 30.80
N ASP A 89 0.94 15.83 30.03
CA ASP A 89 1.61 17.14 30.16
C ASP A 89 0.74 18.10 30.99
#